data_AF-A0A930LY44-F1
#
_entry.id   AF-A0A930LY44-F1
#
_cell.length_a   1.000
_cell.length_b   1.000
_cell.length_c   1.000
_cell.angle_alpha   90.00
_cell.angle_beta   90.00
_cell.angle_gamma   90.00
#
_symmetry.space_group_name_H-M   'P 1'
#
loop_
_entity.id
_entity.type
_entity.pdbx_description
1 polymer ?
#
loop_
_entity_poly.entity_id
_entity_poly.type
_entity_poly.pdbx_seq_one_letter_code
_entity_poly.pdbx_strand_id
1 'polypeptide(L)' 'MKRKKKLRWGKTGWCTKPPRKIRYRNELDAKLALASTQRSRNPRRKERRYYRCPECKGWHLTSH' A
#
# COMPACT_ATOMS: atom_id res chain seq x y z
N MET A 1 -9.71 11.55 -25.18
CA MET A 1 -9.84 11.08 -23.77
C MET A 1 -8.43 10.91 -23.17
N LYS A 2 -8.04 11.78 -22.24
CA LYS A 2 -6.64 11.89 -21.76
C LYS A 2 -6.24 10.63 -20.99
N ARG A 3 -5.33 9.82 -21.56
CA ARG A 3 -4.62 8.71 -20.91
C ARG A 3 -4.10 9.21 -19.56
N LYS A 4 -4.73 8.79 -18.46
CA LYS A 4 -4.21 9.02 -17.11
C LYS A 4 -2.84 8.35 -17.04
N LYS A 5 -1.77 9.14 -17.16
CA LYS A 5 -0.39 8.71 -16.91
C LYS A 5 -0.41 8.01 -15.54
N LYS A 6 -0.32 6.67 -15.54
CA LYS A 6 -0.12 5.88 -14.32
C LYS A 6 1.16 6.42 -13.70
N LEU A 7 1.02 7.26 -12.68
CA LEU A 7 2.13 7.71 -11.86
C LEU A 7 2.91 6.44 -11.49
N ARG A 8 4.16 6.35 -11.96
CA ARG A 8 5.12 5.31 -11.56
C ARG A 8 5.50 5.61 -10.11
N TRP A 9 4.58 5.37 -9.17
CA TRP A 9 4.94 5.30 -7.76
C TRP A 9 5.87 4.10 -7.62
N GLY A 10 7.13 4.38 -7.28
CA GLY A 10 8.25 3.47 -7.41
C GLY A 10 7.96 2.07 -6.87
N LYS A 11 8.08 1.08 -7.77
CA LYS A 11 8.22 -0.37 -7.51
C LYS A 11 7.71 -0.82 -6.13
N THR A 12 6.40 -0.74 -5.91
CA THR A 12 5.78 -1.53 -4.85
C THR A 12 5.84 -2.98 -5.28
N GLY A 13 6.79 -3.73 -4.71
CA GLY A 13 6.86 -5.18 -4.92
C GLY A 13 5.64 -5.86 -4.31
N TRP A 14 5.40 -7.11 -4.65
CA TRP A 14 4.43 -7.92 -3.93
C TRP A 14 5.12 -8.59 -2.74
N CYS A 15 4.41 -8.77 -1.63
CA CYS A 15 4.89 -9.66 -0.58
C CYS A 15 5.06 -11.07 -1.16
N THR A 16 6.15 -11.75 -0.81
CA THR A 16 6.39 -13.16 -1.18
C THR A 16 5.40 -14.10 -0.50
N LYS A 17 4.78 -13.67 0.61
CA LYS A 17 3.85 -14.48 1.38
C LYS A 17 2.39 -14.17 1.07
N PRO A 18 1.53 -15.20 0.98
CA PRO A 18 0.10 -15.01 0.88
C PRO A 18 -0.46 -14.43 2.18
N PRO A 19 -1.45 -13.50 2.11
CA PRO A 19 -2.01 -12.92 0.89
C PRO A 19 -1.03 -11.93 0.25
N ARG A 20 -0.97 -11.92 -1.09
CA ARG A 20 -0.07 -11.05 -1.88
C ARG A 20 -0.43 -9.57 -1.66
N LYS A 21 0.12 -8.98 -0.61
CA LYS A 21 -0.07 -7.56 -0.25
C LYS A 21 0.95 -6.68 -0.97
N ILE A 22 0.56 -5.43 -1.21
CA ILE A 22 1.45 -4.39 -1.74
C ILE A 22 2.56 -4.14 -0.73
N ARG A 23 3.83 -4.26 -1.16
CA ARG A 23 5.03 -3.97 -0.36
C ARG A 23 5.49 -2.54 -0.63
N TYR A 24 5.46 -1.72 0.42
CA TYR A 24 6.09 -0.42 0.45
C TYR A 24 7.53 -0.58 0.95
N ARG A 25 8.47 0.16 0.34
CA ARG A 25 9.89 0.09 0.72
C ARG A 25 10.15 0.82 2.03
N ASN A 26 9.56 1.99 2.18
CA ASN A 26 9.75 2.86 3.34
C ASN A 26 8.48 2.97 4.17
N GLU A 27 8.65 3.30 5.45
CA GLU A 27 7.52 3.59 6.34
C GLU A 27 6.73 4.80 5.84
N LEU A 28 7.44 5.82 5.35
CA LEU A 28 6.83 7.04 4.81
C LEU A 28 5.89 6.73 3.64
N ASP A 29 6.30 5.85 2.72
CA ASP A 29 5.46 5.43 1.60
C ASP A 29 4.19 4.71 2.09
N ALA A 30 4.32 3.86 3.10
CA ALA A 30 3.19 3.18 3.71
C ALA A 30 2.24 4.15 4.44
N LYS A 31 2.79 5.17 5.12
CA LYS A 31 2.02 6.23 5.79
C LYS A 31 1.28 7.11 4.78
N LEU A 32 1.94 7.51 3.70
CA LEU A 32 1.33 8.27 2.60
C LEU A 32 0.22 7.46 1.92
N ALA A 33 0.47 6.18 1.68
CA ALA A 33 -0.53 5.27 1.12
C ALA A 33 -1.74 5.15 2.05
N LEU A 34 -1.54 4.96 3.36
CA LEU A 34 -2.60 4.90 4.36
C LEU A 34 -3.44 6.20 4.37
N ALA A 35 -2.80 7.35 4.40
CA ALA A 35 -3.48 8.65 4.36
C ALA A 35 -4.23 8.85 3.03
N SER A 36 -3.74 8.28 1.93
CA SER A 36 -4.46 8.29 0.65
C SER A 36 -5.65 7.34 0.64
N THR A 37 -5.58 6.17 1.27
CA THR A 37 -6.72 5.24 1.36
C THR A 37 -7.79 5.76 2.31
N GLN A 38 -7.42 6.37 3.44
CA GLN A 38 -8.38 6.99 4.36
C GLN A 38 -9.17 8.14 3.73
N ARG A 39 -8.55 8.92 2.85
CA ARG A 39 -9.23 9.98 2.09
C ARG A 39 -10.08 9.47 0.93
N SER A 40 -10.01 8.17 0.62
CA SER A 40 -10.82 7.59 -0.45
C SER A 40 -12.27 7.42 0.01
N ARG A 41 -13.21 7.91 -0.81
CA ARG A 41 -14.66 7.73 -0.59
C ARG A 41 -15.14 6.29 -0.83
N ASN A 42 -14.23 5.37 -1.17
CA ASN A 42 -14.58 3.98 -1.45
C ASN A 42 -14.73 3.16 -0.15
N PRO A 43 -15.94 2.69 0.21
CA PRO A 43 -16.17 1.96 1.47
C PRO A 43 -15.46 0.59 1.53
N ARG A 44 -14.95 0.08 0.40
CA ARG A 44 -14.18 -1.17 0.34
C ARG A 44 -12.73 -0.99 0.80
N ARG A 45 -12.22 0.24 0.87
CA ARG A 45 -10.85 0.54 1.34
C ARG A 45 -10.86 0.72 2.86
N LYS A 46 -10.76 -0.41 3.57
CA LYS A 46 -10.75 -0.48 5.04
C LYS A 46 -9.34 -0.58 5.63
N GLU A 47 -8.29 -0.26 4.87
CA GLU A 47 -6.93 -0.24 5.39
C GLU A 47 -6.82 0.78 6.55
N ARG A 48 -6.54 0.30 7.77
CA ARG A 48 -6.51 1.14 9.00
C ARG A 48 -5.12 1.31 9.59
N ARG A 49 -4.21 0.37 9.36
CA ARG A 49 -2.86 0.38 9.95
C ARG A 49 -1.83 -0.05 8.93
N TYR A 50 -0.58 0.35 9.17
CA TYR A 50 0.59 -0.18 8.48
C TYR A 50 1.42 -1.03 9.45
N TYR A 51 2.11 -2.05 8.95
CA TYR A 51 3.01 -2.90 9.73
C TYR A 51 4.22 -3.30 8.89
N ARG A 52 5.34 -3.60 9.56
CA ARG A 52 6.53 -4.15 8.92
C ARG A 52 6.40 -5.68 8.85
N CYS A 53 6.48 -6.24 7.65
CA CYS A 53 6.51 -7.69 7.48
C CYS A 53 7.91 -8.22 7.85
N PRO A 54 8.02 -9.23 8.74
CA PRO A 54 9.30 -9.81 9.12
C PRO A 54 9.98 -10.55 7.96
N GLU A 55 9.21 -11.11 7.03
CA GLU A 55 9.73 -11.98 5.96
C GLU A 55 10.26 -11.19 4.77
N CYS A 56 9.48 -10.25 4.24
CA CYS A 56 9.90 -9.44 3.10
C CYS A 56 10.58 -8.13 3.51
N LYS A 57 10.68 -7.87 4.82
CA LYS A 57 11.24 -6.67 5.48
C LYS A 57 10.64 -5.34 5.04
N GLY A 58 9.56 -5.36 4.25
CA GLY A 58 8.86 -4.20 3.75
C GLY A 58 7.64 -3.83 4.59
N TRP A 59 7.04 -2.71 4.25
CA TRP A 59 5.88 -2.16 4.93
C TRP A 59 4.60 -2.54 4.18
N HIS A 60 3.55 -2.88 4.91
CA HIS A 60 2.26 -3.28 4.35
C HIS A 60 1.12 -2.58 5.06
N LEU A 61 0.04 -2.37 4.32
CA LEU A 61 -1.23 -1.94 4.88
C LEU A 61 -2.04 -3.17 5.31
N THR A 62 -2.73 -3.06 6.43
CA THR A 62 -3.70 -4.05 6.88
C THR A 62 -5.09 -3.44 6.96
N SER A 63 -6.04 -4.15 6.36
CA SER A 63 -7.46 -3.97 6.67
C SER A 63 -7.74 -4.55 8.05
N HIS A 64 -8.71 -3.95 8.74
CA HIS A 64 -9.26 -4.48 9.98
C HIS A 64 -10.47 -5.36 9.69
#